data_AF-A0A2V9N5G3-F1
#
_entry.id   AF-A0A2V9N5G3-F1
#
_cell.length_a   1.000
_cell.length_b   1.000
_cell.length_c   1.000
_cell.angle_alpha   90.00
_cell.angle_beta   90.00
_cell.angle_gamma   90.00
#
_symmetry.space_group_name_H-M   'P 1'
#
loop_
_entity.id
_entity.type
_entity.pdbx_description
1 polymer ?
#
loop_
_entity_poly.entity_id
_entity_poly.type
_entity_poly.pdbx_seq_one_letter_code
_entity_poly.pdbx_strand_id
1 'polypeptide(L)'
;MYAPHFAAALAIKGRTPEAPLWALLIGAFVPDLLWITLARIGIEPAQTSNFFDDWSHSLISVGVLATLYAVLFWPKGRLVCSAIWLAVFSHFVLDFPVHP
;
A
#
# COMPACT_ATOMS: atom_id res chain seq x y z
N MET A 1 4.72 -5.65 -7.72
CA MET A 1 4.92 -5.22 -9.14
C MET A 1 4.57 -3.73 -9.29
N TYR A 2 5.51 -2.83 -9.55
CA TYR A 2 5.30 -1.42 -9.16
C TYR A 2 4.37 -0.57 -10.05
N ALA A 3 4.36 -0.79 -11.37
CA ALA A 3 3.62 0.08 -12.28
C ALA A 3 2.09 0.07 -12.06
N PRO A 4 1.41 -1.09 -11.84
CA PRO A 4 -0.01 -1.12 -11.50
C PRO A 4 -0.36 -0.36 -10.22
N HIS A 5 0.46 -0.44 -9.17
CA HIS A 5 0.19 0.25 -7.90
C HIS A 5 0.29 1.77 -8.05
N PHE A 6 1.30 2.27 -8.77
CA PHE A 6 1.39 3.71 -9.06
C PHE A 6 0.27 4.20 -9.99
N ALA A 7 -0.16 3.38 -10.94
CA ALA A 7 -1.32 3.70 -11.78
C ALA A 7 -2.60 3.85 -10.94
N ALA A 8 -2.83 2.97 -9.96
CA ALA A 8 -3.95 3.10 -9.03
C ALA A 8 -3.86 4.38 -8.18
N ALA A 9 -2.68 4.72 -7.64
CA ALA A 9 -2.46 5.97 -6.92
C ALA A 9 -2.76 7.21 -7.79
N LEU A 10 -2.36 7.21 -9.06
CA LEU A 10 -2.66 8.30 -9.99
C LEU A 10 -4.15 8.36 -10.35
N ALA A 11 -4.82 7.22 -10.51
CA ALA A 11 -6.26 7.16 -10.75
C ALA A 11 -7.06 7.72 -9.56
N ILE A 12 -6.61 7.45 -8.33
CA ILE A 12 -7.18 8.05 -7.11
C ILE A 12 -6.91 9.54 -7.06
N LYS A 13 -5.68 9.99 -7.38
CA LYS A 13 -5.31 11.41 -7.43
C LYS A 13 -6.25 12.21 -8.36
N GLY A 14 -6.62 11.64 -9.50
CA GLY A 14 -7.56 12.28 -10.43
C GLY A 14 -8.96 12.51 -9.85
N ARG A 15 -9.37 11.71 -8.86
CA ARG A 15 -10.67 11.86 -8.15
C ARG A 15 -10.57 12.60 -6.83
N THR A 16 -9.37 12.73 -6.27
CA THR A 16 -9.12 13.46 -5.03
C THR A 16 -7.91 14.39 -5.20
N PRO A 17 -8.06 15.52 -5.91
CA PRO A 17 -6.96 16.45 -6.19
C PRO A 17 -6.34 17.06 -4.93
N GLU A 18 -7.06 17.11 -3.81
CA GLU A 18 -6.55 17.61 -2.52
C GLU A 18 -5.54 16.66 -1.86
N ALA A 19 -5.59 15.36 -2.19
CA ALA A 19 -4.66 14.39 -1.63
C ALA A 19 -3.24 14.67 -2.17
N PRO A 20 -2.21 14.78 -1.31
CA PRO A 20 -0.85 15.00 -1.78
C PRO A 20 -0.39 13.84 -2.68
N LEU A 21 0.11 14.16 -3.87
CA LEU A 21 0.52 13.12 -4.84
C LEU A 21 1.57 12.18 -4.24
N TRP A 22 2.59 12.75 -3.58
CA TRP A 22 3.64 11.98 -2.92
C TRP A 22 3.07 11.02 -1.86
N ALA A 23 2.01 11.42 -1.15
CA ALA A 23 1.39 10.59 -0.13
C ALA A 23 0.71 9.36 -0.74
N LEU A 24 0.03 9.53 -1.88
CA LEU A 24 -0.59 8.43 -2.62
C LEU A 24 0.45 7.48 -3.22
N LEU A 25 1.53 8.02 -3.81
CA LEU A 25 2.60 7.22 -4.40
C LEU A 25 3.38 6.42 -3.34
N ILE A 26 3.75 7.05 -2.23
CA ILE A 26 4.40 6.35 -1.10
C ILE A 26 3.41 5.35 -0.50
N GLY A 27 2.13 5.71 -0.35
CA GLY A 27 1.09 4.83 0.16
C GLY A 27 0.99 3.51 -0.62
N ALA A 28 0.97 3.60 -1.95
CA ALA A 28 0.97 2.44 -2.84
C ALA A 28 2.21 1.53 -2.69
N PHE A 29 3.29 2.03 -2.06
CA PHE A 29 4.56 1.35 -1.85
C PHE A 29 4.81 0.97 -0.38
N VAL A 30 3.89 1.26 0.55
CA VAL A 30 4.06 0.96 1.98
C VAL A 30 4.28 -0.54 2.25
N PRO A 31 3.52 -1.47 1.64
CA PRO A 31 3.77 -2.90 1.79
C PRO A 31 5.18 -3.31 1.31
N ASP A 32 5.63 -2.79 0.16
CA ASP A 32 6.98 -3.03 -0.36
C ASP A 32 8.08 -2.52 0.60
N LEU A 33 7.89 -1.35 1.20
CA LEU A 33 8.85 -0.81 2.17
C LEU A 33 8.98 -1.70 3.41
N LEU A 34 7.86 -2.23 3.89
CA LEU A 34 7.87 -3.19 4.99
C LEU A 34 8.57 -4.49 4.56
N TRP A 35 8.23 -5.03 3.38
CA TRP A 35 8.88 -6.22 2.83
C TRP A 35 10.39 -6.03 2.72
N ILE A 36 10.87 -4.94 2.12
CA ILE A 36 12.31 -4.64 2.02
C ILE A 36 12.95 -4.64 3.40
N THR A 37 12.31 -4.02 4.39
CA THR A 37 12.83 -3.95 5.76
C THR A 37 12.92 -5.35 6.38
N LEU A 38 11.83 -6.13 6.34
CA LEU A 38 11.75 -7.47 6.91
C LEU A 38 12.69 -8.47 6.21
N ALA A 39 12.82 -8.36 4.90
CA ALA A 39 13.75 -9.17 4.11
C ALA A 39 15.21 -8.87 4.45
N ARG A 40 15.57 -7.60 4.68
CA ARG A 40 16.93 -7.21 5.06
C ARG A 40 17.33 -7.70 6.45
N ILE A 41 16.38 -7.84 7.36
CA ILE A 41 16.63 -8.36 8.72
C ILE A 41 16.39 -9.87 8.84
N GLY A 42 16.06 -10.55 7.73
CA GLY A 42 15.92 -12.01 7.68
C GLY A 42 14.63 -12.56 8.29
N ILE A 43 13.61 -11.72 8.52
CA ILE A 43 12.29 -12.15 9.03
C ILE A 43 11.41 -12.70 7.90
N GLU A 44 11.48 -12.07 6.73
CA GLU A 44 10.68 -12.44 5.56
C GLU A 44 11.61 -12.87 4.41
N PRO A 45 11.30 -13.94 3.64
CA PRO A 45 12.16 -14.35 2.55
C PRO A 45 12.24 -13.28 1.46
N ALA A 46 13.45 -12.99 0.97
CA ALA A 46 13.64 -12.06 -0.16
C ALA A 46 13.21 -12.66 -1.52
N GLN A 47 12.94 -13.97 -1.56
CA GLN A 47 12.46 -14.70 -2.73
C GLN A 47 11.28 -15.54 -2.26
N THR A 48 10.07 -14.96 -2.24
CA THR A 48 8.85 -15.68 -1.88
C THR A 48 8.20 -16.29 -3.12
N SER A 49 7.74 -17.54 -2.97
CA SER A 49 6.83 -18.24 -3.91
C SER A 49 5.39 -18.24 -3.42
N ASN A 50 5.16 -17.91 -2.14
CA ASN A 50 3.84 -17.82 -1.53
C ASN A 50 3.54 -16.33 -1.37
N PHE A 51 2.57 -15.81 -2.12
CA PHE A 51 2.08 -14.45 -1.91
C PHE A 51 0.91 -14.51 -0.92
N PHE A 52 0.73 -13.45 -0.13
CA PHE A 52 -0.31 -13.29 0.90
C PHE A 52 -0.18 -14.05 2.22
N ASP A 53 0.71 -15.03 2.33
CA ASP A 53 1.03 -15.70 3.61
C ASP A 53 2.19 -15.01 4.37
N ASP A 54 2.54 -13.80 3.91
CA ASP A 54 3.70 -13.05 4.36
C ASP A 54 3.28 -11.88 5.27
N TRP A 55 4.18 -11.49 6.18
CA TRP A 55 3.91 -10.39 7.12
C TRP A 55 3.65 -9.07 6.41
N SER A 56 4.32 -8.81 5.29
CA SER A 56 4.20 -7.52 4.59
C SER A 56 2.98 -7.41 3.68
N HIS A 57 2.50 -8.52 3.11
CA HIS A 57 1.44 -8.54 2.07
C HIS A 57 0.15 -9.26 2.48
N SER A 58 0.02 -9.80 3.68
CA SER A 58 -1.25 -10.37 4.16
C SER A 58 -2.37 -9.32 4.22
N LEU A 59 -3.62 -9.75 4.05
CA LEU A 59 -4.80 -8.88 4.09
C LEU A 59 -4.87 -8.05 5.39
N ILE A 60 -4.59 -8.69 6.53
CA ILE A 60 -4.60 -8.04 7.84
C ILE A 60 -3.49 -6.99 7.90
N SER A 61 -2.28 -7.33 7.49
CA SER A 61 -1.14 -6.41 7.51
C SER A 61 -1.37 -5.20 6.63
N VAL A 62 -1.79 -5.40 5.37
CA VAL A 62 -2.10 -4.30 4.45
C VAL A 62 -3.22 -3.42 4.99
N GLY A 63 -4.26 -3.99 5.62
CA GLY A 63 -5.31 -3.22 6.28
C GLY A 63 -4.81 -2.37 7.45
N VAL A 64 -3.92 -2.93 8.28
CA VAL A 64 -3.26 -2.21 9.39
C VAL A 64 -2.37 -1.08 8.84
N LEU A 65 -1.52 -1.38 7.86
CA LEU A 65 -0.62 -0.41 7.23
C LEU A 65 -1.39 0.72 6.57
N ALA A 66 -2.45 0.41 5.82
CA ALA A 66 -3.33 1.40 5.20
C ALA A 66 -3.95 2.33 6.25
N THR A 67 -4.38 1.77 7.38
CA THR A 67 -4.97 2.53 8.48
C THR A 67 -3.94 3.42 9.17
N LEU A 68 -2.80 2.87 9.56
CA LEU A 68 -1.72 3.62 10.22
C LEU A 68 -1.21 4.76 9.34
N TYR A 69 -0.99 4.47 8.05
CA TYR A 69 -0.49 5.47 7.11
C TYR A 69 -1.54 6.56 6.85
N ALA A 70 -2.81 6.22 6.65
CA ALA A 70 -3.88 7.20 6.42
C ALA A 70 -4.13 8.12 7.63
N VAL A 71 -3.98 7.62 8.86
CA VAL A 71 -4.14 8.40 10.11
C VAL A 71 -3.13 9.54 10.19
N LEU A 72 -1.92 9.38 9.64
CA LEU A 72 -0.92 10.47 9.58
C LEU A 72 -1.43 11.71 8.82
N PHE A 73 -2.47 11.54 8.00
CA PHE A 73 -3.07 12.60 7.20
C PHE A 73 -4.44 13.04 7.73
N TRP A 74 -4.83 12.65 8.96
CA TRP A 74 -6.09 13.05 9.58
C TRP A 74 -6.40 14.55 9.52
N PRO A 75 -5.43 15.48 9.72
CA PRO A 75 -5.68 16.91 9.61
C PRO A 75 -6.11 17.38 8.21
N LYS A 76 -5.89 16.57 7.16
CA LYS A 76 -6.31 16.87 5.78
C LYS A 76 -7.77 16.50 5.50
N GLY A 77 -8.47 15.93 6.48
CA GLY A 77 -9.87 15.59 6.39
C GLY A 77 -10.15 14.18 5.85
N ARG A 78 -11.39 13.73 6.08
CA ARG A 78 -11.82 12.34 5.83
C ARG A 78 -11.63 11.91 4.38
N LEU A 79 -11.88 12.80 3.41
CA LEU A 79 -11.74 12.48 1.99
C LEU A 79 -10.29 12.13 1.62
N VAL A 80 -9.32 12.91 2.08
CA VAL A 80 -7.89 12.67 1.84
C VAL A 80 -7.43 11.39 2.54
N CYS A 81 -7.86 11.16 3.79
CA CYS A 81 -7.59 9.92 4.51
C CYS A 81 -8.10 8.69 3.75
N SER A 82 -9.35 8.72 3.28
CA SER A 82 -9.92 7.60 2.51
C SER A 82 -9.18 7.36 1.20
N ALA A 83 -8.78 8.42 0.49
CA ALA A 83 -8.00 8.30 -0.74
C ALA A 83 -6.63 7.64 -0.49
N ILE A 84 -5.94 8.04 0.58
CA ILE A 84 -4.64 7.47 0.98
C ILE A 84 -4.80 6.01 1.43
N TRP A 85 -5.83 5.73 2.23
CA TRP A 85 -6.14 4.37 2.66
C TRP A 85 -6.39 3.46 1.46
N LEU A 86 -7.20 3.91 0.49
CA LEU A 86 -7.47 3.17 -0.75
C LEU A 86 -6.22 2.96 -1.59
N ALA A 87 -5.31 3.94 -1.65
CA ALA A 87 -4.04 3.78 -2.38
C ALA A 87 -3.19 2.66 -1.79
N VAL A 88 -3.04 2.61 -0.46
CA VAL A 88 -2.30 1.53 0.23
C VAL A 88 -3.02 0.19 0.07
N PHE A 89 -4.33 0.15 0.33
CA PHE A 89 -5.11 -1.10 0.28
C PHE A 89 -5.23 -1.69 -1.13
N SER A 90 -5.19 -0.85 -2.16
CA SER A 90 -5.17 -1.30 -3.56
C SER A 90 -3.99 -2.23 -3.86
N HIS A 91 -2.92 -2.18 -3.08
CA HIS A 91 -1.78 -3.06 -3.23
C HIS A 91 -2.18 -4.54 -3.16
N PHE A 92 -2.86 -4.93 -2.08
CA PHE A 92 -3.38 -6.29 -1.90
C PHE A 92 -4.34 -6.70 -3.02
N VAL A 93 -5.27 -5.81 -3.39
CA VAL A 93 -6.28 -6.09 -4.42
C VAL A 93 -5.65 -6.32 -5.79
N LEU A 94 -4.61 -5.54 -6.11
CA LEU A 94 -3.91 -5.65 -7.40
C LEU A 94 -2.98 -6.86 -7.45
N ASP A 95 -2.39 -7.26 -6.33
CA ASP A 95 -1.57 -8.46 -6.27
C ASP A 95 -2.41 -9.72 -6.39
N PHE A 96 -3.65 -9.73 -5.87
CA PHE A 96 -4.50 -10.92 -5.81
C PHE A 96 -4.65 -11.67 -7.15
N PRO A 97 -4.93 -11.02 -8.28
CA PRO A 97 -4.99 -11.70 -9.58
C PRO A 97 -3.62 -12.09 -10.16
N VAL A 98 -2.52 -11.49 -9.71
CA VAL A 98 -1.18 -11.72 -10.28
C VAL A 98 -0.43 -12.82 -9.53
N HIS A 99 -0.73 -12.99 -8.25
CA HIS A 99 -0.06 -13.94 -7.37
C HIS A 99 -1.07 -14.84 -6.66
N PRO A 100 -1.71 -15.79 -7.36
CA PRO A 100 -2.79 -16.62 -6.80
C PRO A 100 -2.35 -17.50 -5.62
#